data_AF-A0AA88PGW0-F1
#
_entry.id   AF-A0AA88PGW0-F1
#
_cell.length_a   1.000
_cell.length_b   1.000
_cell.length_c   1.000
_cell.angle_alpha   90.00
_cell.angle_beta   90.00
_cell.angle_gamma   90.00
#
_symmetry.space_group_name_H-M   'P 1'
#
loop_
_entity.id
_entity.type
_entity.pdbx_description
1 polymer ?
#
loop_
_entity_poly.entity_id
_entity_poly.type
_entity_poly.pdbx_seq_one_letter_code
_entity_poly.pdbx_strand_id
1 'polypeptide(L)'
;MQSVIRTHLESVSSHSCYATELSFINSSTRRRSPPEWIMKTFCSVWLLLSLVELRPALPVSQETPLACRGPADPALQQPETPEEMDTTGDLEPTHYPARRAATVALHYLNTRHGSPYRVFGLQQVHKASAEDVAAGGRKYSLDFSVTTSPSGSAGPALRCSAEVLFPRTERHTPPDVQLNCEALQQLNSTAEDEAFYQKYITPDSAVSAQYLPDSYGNMSEDMQPFWRLARVAASFIMLRESSENTEFNMAQVASITQQESSEKQLMLDYVVLLHDLPSQEIIQWKLLASWSPDSGVRVLQMEWQPRCPHATKPPN
;
A
#
# COMPACT_ATOMS: atom_id res chain seq x y z
N MET A 1 12.71 6.75 84.02
CA MET A 1 12.54 5.60 84.93
C MET A 1 12.35 4.36 84.07
N GLN A 2 13.18 3.35 84.35
CA GLN A 2 13.12 1.89 84.08
C GLN A 2 11.89 1.37 83.29
N SER A 3 12.00 0.68 82.15
CA SER A 3 12.60 -0.65 81.82
C SER A 3 11.70 -1.86 82.12
N VAL A 4 11.74 -2.86 81.21
CA VAL A 4 11.54 -4.33 81.35
C VAL A 4 10.24 -4.93 80.75
N ILE A 5 10.22 -5.55 79.53
CA ILE A 5 10.53 -6.96 79.05
C ILE A 5 9.21 -7.64 78.52
N ARG A 6 9.08 -7.93 77.20
CA ARG A 6 9.29 -9.21 76.42
C ARG A 6 8.03 -10.13 76.45
N THR A 7 7.46 -10.64 75.35
CA THR A 7 7.98 -11.69 74.42
C THR A 7 7.13 -11.87 73.13
N HIS A 8 7.83 -12.10 71.99
CA HIS A 8 7.70 -13.06 70.84
C HIS A 8 6.32 -13.56 70.33
N LEU A 9 6.06 -13.87 69.04
CA LEU A 9 6.82 -14.52 67.93
C LEU A 9 6.46 -13.88 66.53
N GLU A 10 7.40 -13.56 65.62
CA GLU A 10 8.01 -14.32 64.47
C GLU A 10 7.05 -14.61 63.28
N SER A 11 7.40 -14.53 61.97
CA SER A 11 8.66 -14.42 61.19
C SER A 11 8.41 -13.63 59.88
N VAL A 12 9.19 -12.62 59.49
CA VAL A 12 10.45 -12.59 58.68
C VAL A 12 10.35 -13.07 57.22
N SER A 13 10.74 -12.12 56.38
CA SER A 13 10.94 -12.06 54.93
C SER A 13 12.42 -12.28 54.57
N SER A 14 12.71 -12.57 53.29
CA SER A 14 13.60 -11.75 52.43
C SER A 14 14.80 -12.40 51.72
N HIS A 15 15.13 -11.77 50.57
CA HIS A 15 16.40 -11.65 49.80
C HIS A 15 16.89 -12.88 49.00
N SER A 16 17.19 -12.82 47.68
CA SER A 16 18.10 -11.96 46.87
C SER A 16 19.58 -12.05 47.25
N CYS A 17 20.46 -12.44 46.30
CA CYS A 17 21.72 -11.74 45.98
C CYS A 17 22.55 -12.42 44.87
N TYR A 18 23.21 -11.56 44.10
CA TYR A 18 24.21 -11.77 43.05
C TYR A 18 25.54 -12.37 43.55
N ALA A 19 26.37 -12.89 42.62
CA ALA A 19 27.83 -12.74 42.67
C ALA A 19 28.50 -12.97 41.29
N THR A 20 29.63 -12.28 41.10
CA THR A 20 30.41 -12.06 39.88
C THR A 20 31.81 -12.71 40.00
N GLU A 21 32.36 -13.13 38.84
CA GLU A 21 33.77 -13.41 38.44
C GLU A 21 34.77 -14.28 39.24
N LEU A 22 35.53 -15.11 38.50
CA LEU A 22 37.01 -15.08 38.44
C LEU A 22 37.56 -15.96 37.29
N SER A 23 38.74 -15.60 36.80
CA SER A 23 39.35 -16.03 35.53
C SER A 23 40.62 -16.90 35.67
N PHE A 24 40.93 -17.66 34.59
CA PHE A 24 42.23 -18.22 34.12
C PHE A 24 42.97 -19.34 34.90
N ILE A 25 43.26 -20.47 34.23
CA ILE A 25 44.60 -20.93 33.77
C ILE A 25 44.48 -22.21 32.87
N ASN A 26 45.45 -22.31 31.97
CA ASN A 26 45.66 -23.12 30.76
C ASN A 26 46.07 -24.61 31.00
N SER A 27 45.71 -25.54 30.09
CA SER A 27 46.64 -26.42 29.35
C SER A 27 46.00 -27.68 28.67
N SER A 28 46.51 -27.93 27.46
CA SER A 28 46.31 -28.99 26.45
C SER A 28 46.29 -30.46 26.92
N THR A 29 45.39 -31.31 26.35
CA THR A 29 45.78 -32.48 25.51
C THR A 29 44.60 -33.29 24.90
N ARG A 30 44.66 -33.46 23.57
CA ARG A 30 44.40 -34.67 22.73
C ARG A 30 43.10 -35.51 22.81
N ARG A 31 42.46 -35.59 21.62
CA ARG A 31 41.97 -36.80 20.88
C ARG A 31 40.70 -37.53 21.37
N ARG A 32 39.60 -37.40 20.59
CA ARG A 32 39.00 -38.44 19.68
C ARG A 32 37.51 -38.16 19.43
N SER A 33 37.13 -38.09 18.15
CA SER A 33 35.81 -38.42 17.60
C SER A 33 35.82 -39.87 17.08
N PRO A 34 34.71 -40.47 16.57
CA PRO A 34 33.28 -40.45 16.93
C PRO A 34 32.81 -41.93 17.25
N PRO A 35 31.55 -42.42 17.10
CA PRO A 35 30.71 -42.37 15.90
C PRO A 35 29.21 -42.08 16.09
N GLU A 36 28.60 -41.70 14.97
CA GLU A 36 27.18 -41.68 14.67
C GLU A 36 26.54 -43.10 14.62
N TRP A 37 25.20 -43.15 14.57
CA TRP A 37 24.31 -44.28 14.27
C TRP A 37 23.92 -45.24 15.42
N ILE A 38 22.85 -44.89 16.16
CA ILE A 38 21.75 -45.84 16.37
C ILE A 38 20.44 -45.17 15.92
N MET A 39 19.79 -45.93 15.05
CA MET A 39 18.66 -45.59 14.23
C MET A 39 17.39 -46.08 14.93
N LYS A 40 16.35 -45.24 14.94
CA LYS A 40 14.92 -45.57 14.88
C LYS A 40 14.36 -46.52 15.94
N THR A 41 13.55 -45.99 16.87
CA THR A 41 12.13 -46.37 17.05
C THR A 41 11.50 -45.51 18.15
N PHE A 42 10.18 -45.32 18.08
CA PHE A 42 9.30 -44.65 19.07
C PHE A 42 9.11 -43.13 18.95
N CYS A 43 8.35 -42.69 17.95
CA CYS A 43 7.12 -41.91 18.20
C CYS A 43 6.28 -41.86 16.91
N SER A 44 5.60 -42.95 16.60
CA SER A 44 4.68 -43.07 15.45
C SER A 44 3.29 -43.44 15.96
N VAL A 45 2.71 -42.60 16.82
CA VAL A 45 1.27 -42.61 17.15
C VAL A 45 0.84 -41.21 17.57
N TRP A 46 0.83 -40.24 16.65
CA TRP A 46 0.06 -38.98 16.73
C TRP A 46 -0.08 -38.41 15.31
N LEU A 47 -0.53 -39.27 14.39
CA LEU A 47 -0.69 -38.92 12.99
C LEU A 47 -2.00 -39.51 12.47
N LEU A 48 -3.10 -39.22 13.15
CA LEU A 48 -4.47 -39.42 12.69
C LEU A 48 -5.36 -38.48 13.53
N LEU A 49 -6.11 -37.60 12.85
CA LEU A 49 -6.99 -36.51 13.34
C LEU A 49 -6.33 -35.13 13.56
N SER A 50 -6.01 -34.46 12.45
CA SER A 50 -6.24 -33.01 12.26
C SER A 50 -6.03 -32.64 10.80
N LEU A 51 -6.90 -33.17 9.92
CA LEU A 51 -7.16 -32.56 8.61
C LEU A 51 -8.36 -31.62 8.80
N VAL A 52 -8.11 -30.50 9.48
CA VAL A 52 -8.90 -29.29 9.26
C VAL A 52 -8.11 -28.53 8.21
N GLU A 53 -8.58 -28.54 6.97
CA GLU A 53 -8.15 -27.55 5.98
C GLU A 53 -8.37 -26.16 6.58
N LEU A 54 -7.31 -25.51 7.02
CA LEU A 54 -7.27 -24.06 7.15
C LEU A 54 -7.30 -23.50 5.72
N ARG A 55 -8.52 -23.41 5.17
CA ARG A 55 -8.76 -22.54 4.02
C ARG A 55 -8.35 -21.13 4.45
N PRO A 56 -7.50 -20.41 3.70
CA PRO A 56 -7.38 -18.98 3.91
C PRO A 56 -8.77 -18.38 3.73
N ALA A 57 -9.25 -17.68 4.76
CA ALA A 57 -10.49 -16.93 4.66
C ALA A 57 -10.33 -15.96 3.47
N LEU A 58 -11.20 -16.10 2.47
CA LEU A 58 -11.35 -15.12 1.41
C LEU A 58 -11.58 -13.75 2.06
N PRO A 59 -10.93 -12.67 1.60
CA PRO A 59 -11.32 -11.34 2.04
C PRO A 59 -12.78 -11.16 1.61
N VAL A 60 -13.65 -10.97 2.59
CA VAL A 60 -15.04 -10.56 2.40
C VAL A 60 -15.01 -9.32 1.52
N SER A 61 -15.61 -9.39 0.34
CA SER A 61 -15.98 -8.19 -0.41
C SER A 61 -16.80 -7.33 0.54
N GLN A 62 -16.26 -6.17 0.93
CA GLN A 62 -16.97 -5.23 1.77
C GLN A 62 -18.11 -4.65 0.93
N GLU A 63 -19.29 -5.29 1.02
CA GLU A 63 -20.52 -4.65 0.58
C GLU A 63 -20.73 -3.38 1.42
N THR A 64 -21.08 -2.31 0.74
CA THR A 64 -21.52 -1.05 1.31
C THR A 64 -22.57 -1.31 2.39
N PRO A 65 -22.40 -0.84 3.64
CA PRO A 65 -23.47 -0.90 4.61
C PRO A 65 -24.71 -0.16 4.06
N LEU A 66 -25.87 -0.81 4.11
CA LEU A 66 -27.17 -0.26 3.68
C LEU A 66 -27.47 1.15 4.21
N ALA A 67 -26.85 1.52 5.33
CA ALA A 67 -26.98 2.84 5.97
C ALA A 67 -26.32 4.01 5.20
N CYS A 68 -25.51 3.74 4.17
CA CYS A 68 -24.85 4.77 3.35
C CYS A 68 -25.65 5.15 2.09
N ARG A 69 -26.73 4.43 1.75
CA ARG A 69 -27.64 4.85 0.67
C ARG A 69 -28.53 5.97 1.19
N GLY A 70 -28.20 7.22 0.85
CA GLY A 70 -29.19 8.29 0.88
C GLY A 70 -30.40 7.92 -0.01
N PRO A 71 -31.57 8.52 0.23
CA PRO A 71 -32.69 8.35 -0.69
C PRO A 71 -32.25 8.72 -2.10
N ALA A 72 -32.55 7.86 -3.08
CA ALA A 72 -32.31 8.17 -4.48
C ALA A 72 -33.09 9.46 -4.82
N ASP A 73 -32.36 10.53 -5.10
CA ASP A 73 -32.97 11.79 -5.53
C ASP A 73 -33.56 11.56 -6.93
N PRO A 74 -34.90 11.63 -7.12
CA PRO A 74 -35.52 11.28 -8.39
C PRO A 74 -35.40 12.40 -9.44
N ALA A 75 -34.61 13.43 -9.18
CA ALA A 75 -34.54 14.64 -9.99
C ALA A 75 -33.11 14.93 -10.46
N LEU A 76 -32.60 14.08 -11.35
CA LEU A 76 -31.59 14.40 -12.38
C LEU A 76 -31.47 13.19 -13.33
N GLN A 77 -32.58 12.72 -13.87
CA GLN A 77 -32.57 11.86 -15.06
C GLN A 77 -32.81 12.76 -16.28
N GLN A 78 -31.76 13.46 -16.72
CA GLN A 78 -31.69 13.78 -18.14
C GLN A 78 -31.31 12.48 -18.86
N PRO A 79 -32.02 12.10 -19.93
CA PRO A 79 -31.62 10.96 -20.73
C PRO A 79 -30.32 11.36 -21.43
N GLU A 80 -29.18 11.00 -20.83
CA GLU A 80 -27.95 10.87 -21.61
C GLU A 80 -28.26 9.78 -22.63
N THR A 81 -28.44 10.20 -23.88
CA THR A 81 -28.35 9.32 -25.03
C THR A 81 -27.09 8.46 -24.85
N PRO A 82 -27.17 7.12 -24.97
CA PRO A 82 -26.00 6.26 -24.93
C PRO A 82 -25.17 6.52 -26.19
N GLU A 83 -24.40 7.60 -26.18
CA GLU A 83 -23.42 7.91 -27.22
C GLU A 83 -22.26 6.93 -27.07
N GLU A 84 -22.39 5.83 -27.81
CA GLU A 84 -21.30 4.98 -28.31
C GLU A 84 -20.22 4.57 -27.29
N MET A 85 -20.64 3.87 -26.23
CA MET A 85 -19.71 3.15 -25.33
C MET A 85 -19.19 1.83 -25.95
N ASP A 86 -19.48 1.58 -27.23
CA ASP A 86 -19.24 0.32 -27.95
C ASP A 86 -18.28 0.47 -29.16
N THR A 87 -17.32 1.41 -29.06
CA THR A 87 -16.29 1.52 -30.10
C THR A 87 -15.19 0.49 -29.88
N THR A 88 -15.40 -0.71 -30.42
CA THR A 88 -14.32 -1.66 -30.67
C THR A 88 -13.47 -1.15 -31.85
N GLY A 89 -12.15 -1.24 -31.75
CA GLY A 89 -11.20 -0.74 -32.75
C GLY A 89 -10.37 0.43 -32.24
N ASP A 90 -9.92 1.28 -33.17
CA ASP A 90 -9.09 2.45 -32.85
C ASP A 90 -9.88 3.49 -32.05
N LEU A 91 -9.26 4.00 -30.98
CA LEU A 91 -9.81 5.01 -30.10
C LEU A 91 -9.12 6.35 -30.30
N GLU A 92 -9.89 7.43 -30.20
CA GLU A 92 -9.34 8.78 -30.12
C GLU A 92 -8.45 8.91 -28.85
N PRO A 93 -7.14 9.17 -28.97
CA PRO A 93 -6.21 9.13 -27.82
C PRO A 93 -6.55 10.12 -26.70
N THR A 94 -7.21 11.23 -27.03
CA THR A 94 -7.62 12.25 -26.05
C THR A 94 -8.95 11.92 -25.36
N HIS A 95 -9.70 10.92 -25.86
CA HIS A 95 -11.01 10.57 -25.35
C HIS A 95 -10.93 9.74 -24.06
N TYR A 96 -12.00 9.77 -23.26
CA TYR A 96 -11.99 9.24 -21.90
C TYR A 96 -11.64 7.73 -21.80
N PRO A 97 -12.04 6.81 -22.70
CA PRO A 97 -11.69 5.40 -22.56
C PRO A 97 -10.17 5.17 -22.66
N ALA A 98 -9.52 5.82 -23.65
CA ALA A 98 -8.09 5.75 -23.86
C ALA A 98 -7.33 6.34 -22.66
N ARG A 99 -7.76 7.51 -22.16
CA ARG A 99 -7.16 8.16 -21.00
C ARG A 99 -7.31 7.35 -19.72
N ARG A 100 -8.51 6.81 -19.44
CA ARG A 100 -8.77 5.98 -18.25
C ARG A 100 -7.92 4.71 -18.25
N ALA A 101 -7.85 3.99 -19.36
CA ALA A 101 -7.01 2.81 -19.49
C ALA A 101 -5.51 3.14 -19.31
N ALA A 102 -5.04 4.27 -19.88
CA ALA A 102 -3.66 4.74 -19.67
C ALA A 102 -3.39 5.14 -18.21
N THR A 103 -4.35 5.73 -17.51
CA THR A 103 -4.27 6.03 -16.07
C THR A 103 -4.17 4.75 -15.24
N VAL A 104 -4.86 3.67 -15.61
CA VAL A 104 -4.69 2.35 -14.97
C VAL A 104 -3.28 1.79 -15.19
N ALA A 105 -2.75 1.88 -16.41
CA ALA A 105 -1.37 1.49 -16.71
C ALA A 105 -0.35 2.32 -15.92
N LEU A 106 -0.62 3.62 -15.72
CA LEU A 106 0.18 4.50 -14.86
C LEU A 106 0.16 4.05 -13.39
N HIS A 107 -1.01 3.72 -12.86
CA HIS A 107 -1.12 3.20 -11.49
C HIS A 107 -0.29 1.93 -11.33
N TYR A 108 -0.40 0.99 -12.28
CA TYR A 108 0.44 -0.21 -12.32
C TYR A 108 1.94 0.13 -12.33
N LEU A 109 2.37 1.05 -13.19
CA LEU A 109 3.77 1.51 -13.25
C LEU A 109 4.25 2.03 -11.89
N ASN A 110 3.45 2.86 -11.22
CA ASN A 110 3.77 3.40 -9.90
C ASN A 110 3.83 2.29 -8.83
N THR A 111 2.95 1.28 -8.85
CA THR A 111 3.04 0.16 -7.88
C THR A 111 4.33 -0.65 -8.02
N ARG A 112 4.88 -0.74 -9.24
CA ARG A 112 6.07 -1.56 -9.54
C ARG A 112 7.38 -0.80 -9.40
N HIS A 113 7.39 0.49 -9.73
CA HIS A 113 8.60 1.27 -9.86
C HIS A 113 8.60 2.57 -9.06
N GLY A 114 7.51 2.89 -8.36
CA GLY A 114 7.40 4.09 -7.55
C GLY A 114 8.32 4.09 -6.34
N SER A 115 8.83 5.27 -5.99
CA SER A 115 9.66 5.54 -4.80
C SER A 115 9.43 6.98 -4.29
N PRO A 116 9.95 7.36 -3.11
CA PRO A 116 9.84 8.72 -2.59
C PRO A 116 10.42 9.79 -3.53
N TYR A 117 11.34 9.44 -4.44
CA TYR A 117 11.94 10.37 -5.41
C TYR A 117 11.63 10.00 -6.87
N ARG A 118 10.79 8.99 -7.10
CA ARG A 118 10.37 8.57 -8.44
C ARG A 118 8.88 8.25 -8.46
N VAL A 119 8.07 9.15 -8.98
CA VAL A 119 6.63 8.93 -9.22
C VAL A 119 6.30 9.35 -10.63
N PHE A 120 5.57 8.50 -11.34
CA PHE A 120 5.21 8.73 -12.73
C PHE A 120 3.87 9.49 -12.81
N GLY A 121 3.78 10.40 -13.78
CA GLY A 121 2.54 11.03 -14.22
C GLY A 121 2.27 10.76 -15.70
N LEU A 122 1.02 10.57 -16.09
CA LEU A 122 0.62 10.46 -17.49
C LEU A 122 0.79 11.83 -18.16
N GLN A 123 1.55 11.88 -19.25
CA GLN A 123 1.75 13.09 -20.04
C GLN A 123 0.78 13.13 -21.22
N GLN A 124 0.77 12.07 -22.02
CA GLN A 124 -0.04 12.01 -23.25
C GLN A 124 -0.26 10.56 -23.68
N VAL A 125 -1.45 10.25 -24.17
CA VAL A 125 -1.74 9.04 -24.95
C VAL A 125 -1.57 9.37 -26.42
N HIS A 126 -0.89 8.50 -27.17
CA HIS A 126 -0.58 8.73 -28.57
C HIS A 126 -1.33 7.77 -29.49
N LYS A 127 -1.55 6.54 -29.03
CA LYS A 127 -2.41 5.56 -29.70
C LYS A 127 -3.16 4.77 -28.66
N ALA A 128 -4.40 4.44 -28.99
CA ALA A 128 -5.22 3.57 -28.18
C ALA A 128 -6.15 2.77 -29.10
N SER A 129 -6.39 1.52 -28.75
CA SER A 129 -7.45 0.71 -29.33
C SER A 129 -8.10 -0.12 -28.23
N ALA A 130 -9.33 -0.57 -28.45
CA ALA A 130 -10.03 -1.48 -27.55
C ALA A 130 -10.69 -2.63 -28.30
N GLU A 131 -10.69 -3.80 -27.69
CA GLU A 131 -11.36 -4.99 -28.20
C GLU A 131 -12.02 -5.78 -27.06
N ASP A 132 -13.21 -6.33 -27.32
CA ASP A 132 -13.80 -7.32 -26.44
C ASP A 132 -13.08 -8.65 -26.61
N VAL A 133 -12.70 -9.30 -25.50
CA VAL A 133 -11.97 -10.58 -25.53
C VAL A 133 -12.93 -11.75 -25.27
N ALA A 134 -12.71 -12.86 -25.97
CA ALA A 134 -13.56 -14.05 -25.89
C ALA A 134 -13.63 -14.67 -24.46
N ALA A 135 -12.60 -14.45 -23.65
CA ALA A 135 -12.54 -14.88 -22.25
C ALA A 135 -13.39 -14.00 -21.29
N GLY A 136 -14.03 -12.95 -21.81
CA GLY A 136 -14.80 -11.97 -21.05
C GLY A 136 -13.96 -10.75 -20.67
N GLY A 137 -14.55 -9.56 -20.80
CA GLY A 137 -13.88 -8.29 -20.54
C GLY A 137 -13.50 -7.53 -21.80
N ARG A 138 -12.92 -6.34 -21.59
CA ARG A 138 -12.46 -5.46 -22.66
C ARG A 138 -10.99 -5.14 -22.48
N LYS A 139 -10.19 -5.40 -23.51
CA LYS A 139 -8.75 -5.15 -23.52
C LYS A 139 -8.46 -3.87 -24.29
N TYR A 140 -7.57 -3.07 -23.73
CA TYR A 140 -7.07 -1.82 -24.31
C TYR A 140 -5.60 -1.98 -24.66
N SER A 141 -5.21 -1.66 -25.89
CA SER A 141 -3.82 -1.59 -26.31
C SER A 141 -3.41 -0.12 -26.45
N LEU A 142 -2.35 0.27 -25.75
CA LEU A 142 -2.00 1.67 -25.52
C LEU A 142 -0.55 1.95 -25.88
N ASP A 143 -0.31 3.12 -26.46
CA ASP A 143 0.99 3.77 -26.58
C ASP A 143 0.90 5.17 -25.95
N PHE A 144 1.67 5.40 -24.89
CA PHE A 144 1.59 6.60 -24.07
C PHE A 144 2.96 7.09 -23.59
N SER A 145 3.02 8.33 -23.12
CA SER A 145 4.21 8.92 -22.51
C SER A 145 3.95 9.27 -21.05
N VAL A 146 4.93 9.03 -20.20
CA VAL A 146 4.90 9.41 -18.78
C VAL A 146 6.08 10.30 -18.43
N THR A 147 5.94 11.09 -17.36
CA THR A 147 7.01 11.92 -16.80
C THR A 147 7.30 11.53 -15.37
N THR A 148 8.56 11.61 -14.95
CA THR A 148 8.97 11.42 -13.54
C THR A 148 8.94 12.70 -12.70
N SER A 149 8.70 13.86 -13.33
CA SER A 149 8.71 15.14 -12.64
C SER A 149 7.46 15.28 -11.76
N PRO A 150 7.61 15.49 -10.44
CA PRO A 150 6.48 15.73 -9.55
C PRO A 150 5.85 17.14 -9.69
N SER A 151 6.48 18.06 -10.43
CA SER A 151 6.13 19.50 -10.46
C SER A 151 5.63 20.03 -11.81
N GLY A 152 5.28 19.18 -12.77
CA GLY A 152 4.74 19.63 -14.06
C GLY A 152 5.73 20.34 -14.98
N SER A 153 7.02 20.40 -14.62
CA SER A 153 8.08 20.70 -15.58
C SER A 153 8.27 19.49 -16.51
N ALA A 154 8.41 19.77 -17.81
CA ALA A 154 8.66 18.76 -18.85
C ALA A 154 10.03 18.09 -18.64
N GLY A 155 10.09 17.16 -17.69
CA GLY A 155 11.14 16.16 -17.63
C GLY A 155 11.10 15.30 -18.90
N PRO A 156 12.17 14.56 -19.19
CA PRO A 156 12.19 13.68 -20.36
C PRO A 156 11.00 12.72 -20.30
N ALA A 157 10.20 12.76 -21.37
CA ALA A 157 9.06 11.89 -21.55
C ALA A 157 9.55 10.46 -21.76
N LEU A 158 9.09 9.53 -20.92
CA LEU A 158 9.35 8.11 -21.09
C LEU A 158 8.24 7.50 -21.93
N ARG A 159 8.61 6.82 -23.03
CA ARG A 159 7.66 6.11 -23.88
C ARG A 159 7.29 4.76 -23.29
N CYS A 160 6.00 4.46 -23.25
CA CYS A 160 5.45 3.23 -22.72
C CYS A 160 4.40 2.65 -23.67
N SER A 161 4.33 1.32 -23.73
CA SER A 161 3.20 0.58 -24.28
C SER A 161 2.58 -0.29 -23.18
N ALA A 162 1.26 -0.45 -23.23
CA ALA A 162 0.55 -1.31 -22.30
C ALA A 162 -0.61 -2.06 -22.96
N GLU A 163 -0.91 -3.22 -22.40
CA GLU A 163 -2.20 -3.89 -22.54
C GLU A 163 -2.91 -3.86 -21.19
N VAL A 164 -4.14 -3.33 -21.16
CA VAL A 164 -4.98 -3.25 -19.96
C VAL A 164 -6.27 -4.02 -20.22
N LEU A 165 -6.50 -5.11 -19.50
CA LEU A 165 -7.73 -5.88 -19.57
C LEU A 165 -8.61 -5.54 -18.36
N PHE A 166 -9.80 -5.02 -18.62
CA PHE A 166 -10.86 -4.88 -17.63
C PHE A 166 -11.76 -6.13 -17.67
N PRO A 167 -11.71 -7.02 -16.67
CA PRO A 167 -12.55 -8.21 -16.64
C PRO A 167 -14.02 -7.82 -16.44
N ARG A 168 -14.92 -8.40 -17.25
CA ARG A 168 -16.37 -8.29 -17.05
C ARG A 168 -16.87 -9.51 -16.27
N THR A 169 -16.60 -9.52 -14.98
CA THR A 169 -17.01 -10.59 -14.05
C THR A 169 -18.10 -10.10 -13.09
N GLU A 170 -18.94 -11.00 -12.58
CA GLU A 170 -20.00 -10.65 -11.61
C GLU A 170 -19.45 -10.04 -10.31
N ARG A 171 -18.24 -10.47 -9.92
CA ARG A 171 -17.49 -9.89 -8.82
C ARG A 171 -16.47 -8.92 -9.35
N HIS A 172 -16.22 -7.86 -8.60
CA HIS A 172 -15.16 -6.92 -8.91
C HIS A 172 -13.79 -7.65 -8.88
N THR A 173 -13.09 -7.58 -10.01
CA THR A 173 -11.75 -8.14 -10.21
C THR A 173 -10.85 -7.02 -10.70
N PRO A 174 -9.63 -6.86 -10.14
CA PRO A 174 -8.70 -5.84 -10.61
C PRO A 174 -8.38 -5.96 -12.11
N PRO A 175 -8.07 -4.86 -12.79
CA PRO A 175 -7.55 -4.89 -14.15
C PRO A 175 -6.25 -5.69 -14.23
N ASP A 176 -6.09 -6.47 -15.30
CA ASP A 176 -4.80 -7.09 -15.64
C ASP A 176 -4.02 -6.14 -16.54
N VAL A 177 -2.73 -5.96 -16.24
CA VAL A 177 -1.88 -4.96 -16.89
C VAL A 177 -0.55 -5.58 -17.28
N GLN A 178 -0.28 -5.54 -18.59
CA GLN A 178 1.04 -5.79 -19.15
C GLN A 178 1.63 -4.47 -19.59
N LEU A 179 2.83 -4.15 -19.12
CA LEU A 179 3.45 -2.85 -19.34
C LEU A 179 4.88 -3.03 -19.82
N ASN A 180 5.24 -2.27 -20.85
CA ASN A 180 6.61 -2.11 -21.31
C ASN A 180 6.93 -0.63 -21.44
N CYS A 181 7.95 -0.16 -20.74
CA CYS A 181 8.42 1.21 -20.84
C CYS A 181 9.92 1.20 -21.14
N GLU A 182 10.30 1.83 -22.25
CA GLU A 182 11.70 1.94 -22.65
C GLU A 182 12.46 2.75 -21.60
N ALA A 183 13.76 2.50 -21.42
CA ALA A 183 14.64 3.31 -20.55
C ALA A 183 14.25 3.43 -19.06
N LEU A 184 13.31 2.64 -18.52
CA LEU A 184 13.00 2.62 -17.07
C LEU A 184 14.25 2.44 -16.20
N GLN A 185 15.18 1.58 -16.65
CA GLN A 185 16.42 1.27 -15.94
C GLN A 185 17.40 2.47 -15.87
N GLN A 186 17.22 3.46 -16.74
CA GLN A 186 18.06 4.66 -16.78
C GLN A 186 17.61 5.70 -15.73
N LEU A 187 16.40 5.54 -15.18
CA LEU A 187 15.86 6.40 -14.13
C LEU A 187 16.38 5.95 -12.77
N ASN A 188 17.50 6.54 -12.34
CA ASN A 188 18.13 6.27 -11.06
C ASN A 188 17.66 7.27 -10.00
N SER A 189 17.03 6.78 -8.93
CA SER A 189 16.71 7.53 -7.70
C SER A 189 17.34 6.89 -6.47
N THR A 190 18.24 5.91 -6.66
CA THR A 190 18.72 5.03 -5.60
C THR A 190 19.48 5.79 -4.51
N ALA A 191 20.24 6.83 -4.88
CA ALA A 191 21.02 7.60 -3.91
C ALA A 191 20.11 8.47 -3.01
N GLU A 192 19.11 9.12 -3.59
CA GLU A 192 18.12 9.92 -2.88
C GLU A 192 17.20 9.05 -2.02
N ASP A 193 16.77 7.91 -2.55
CA ASP A 193 15.98 6.92 -1.83
C ASP A 193 16.80 6.37 -0.64
N GLU A 194 18.07 6.03 -0.81
CA GLU A 194 18.93 5.56 0.28
C GLU A 194 19.13 6.64 1.36
N ALA A 195 19.43 7.88 0.95
CA ALA A 195 19.60 8.99 1.90
C ALA A 195 18.32 9.26 2.71
N PHE A 196 17.16 9.20 2.06
CA PHE A 196 15.87 9.34 2.73
C PHE A 196 15.60 8.18 3.69
N TYR A 197 15.89 6.95 3.28
CA TYR A 197 15.76 5.78 4.15
C TYR A 197 16.63 5.90 5.41
N GLN A 198 17.92 6.22 5.25
CA GLN A 198 18.84 6.38 6.38
C GLN A 198 18.41 7.50 7.33
N LYS A 199 17.80 8.58 6.81
CA LYS A 199 17.28 9.68 7.63
C LYS A 199 16.11 9.26 8.52
N TYR A 200 15.20 8.44 8.01
CA TYR A 200 13.90 8.18 8.66
C TYR A 200 13.76 6.80 9.30
N ILE A 201 14.71 5.89 9.10
CA ILE A 201 14.65 4.55 9.73
C ILE A 201 14.88 4.60 11.24
N THR A 202 15.50 5.67 11.76
CA THR A 202 15.75 5.84 13.20
C THR A 202 14.51 6.34 13.95
N PRO A 203 14.19 5.82 15.15
CA PRO A 203 12.99 6.22 15.91
C PRO A 203 12.87 7.73 16.18
N ASP A 204 13.99 8.42 16.42
CA ASP A 204 14.03 9.87 16.69
C ASP A 204 13.60 10.73 15.47
N SER A 205 13.51 10.12 14.30
CA SER A 205 13.10 10.76 13.05
C SER A 205 11.65 10.43 12.66
N ALA A 206 10.87 9.81 13.55
CA ALA A 206 9.50 9.39 13.24
C ALA A 206 8.65 10.57 12.74
N VAL A 207 8.00 10.38 11.58
CA VAL A 207 7.17 11.42 10.97
C VAL A 207 5.69 11.29 11.38
N SER A 208 5.05 12.44 11.59
CA SER A 208 3.59 12.55 11.63
C SER A 208 3.16 13.86 11.00
N ALA A 209 2.19 13.81 10.08
CA ALA A 209 1.67 14.99 9.40
C ALA A 209 0.21 14.78 9.00
N GLN A 210 -0.49 15.89 8.70
CA GLN A 210 -1.89 15.89 8.29
C GLN A 210 -2.09 16.87 7.14
N TYR A 211 -3.13 16.62 6.34
CA TYR A 211 -3.56 17.49 5.25
C TYR A 211 -2.41 17.88 4.31
N LEU A 212 -1.83 16.88 3.65
CA LEU A 212 -0.83 17.07 2.61
C LEU A 212 -1.50 16.87 1.24
N PRO A 213 -1.38 17.79 0.27
CA PRO A 213 -1.12 19.21 0.51
C PRO A 213 -2.26 19.83 1.34
N ASP A 214 -2.02 21.03 1.88
CA ASP A 214 -3.04 21.77 2.62
C ASP A 214 -4.19 22.25 1.70
N SER A 215 -5.18 22.93 2.26
CA SER A 215 -6.33 23.44 1.49
C SER A 215 -5.98 24.45 0.39
N TYR A 216 -4.75 24.98 0.40
CA TYR A 216 -4.24 25.93 -0.59
C TYR A 216 -3.28 25.26 -1.59
N GLY A 217 -3.07 23.95 -1.47
CA GLY A 217 -2.13 23.21 -2.32
C GLY A 217 -0.68 23.30 -1.86
N ASN A 218 -0.40 23.82 -0.66
CA ASN A 218 0.96 23.95 -0.16
C ASN A 218 1.42 22.70 0.61
N MET A 219 2.73 22.44 0.56
CA MET A 219 3.40 21.41 1.34
C MET A 219 4.89 21.76 1.47
N SER A 220 5.48 21.51 2.64
CA SER A 220 6.92 21.72 2.84
C SER A 220 7.76 20.75 2.00
N GLU A 221 8.98 21.16 1.64
CA GLU A 221 9.88 20.33 0.84
C GLU A 221 10.18 18.98 1.51
N ASP A 222 10.36 18.97 2.83
CA ASP A 222 10.61 17.76 3.62
C ASP A 222 9.45 16.75 3.59
N MET A 223 8.21 17.20 3.33
CA MET A 223 7.03 16.34 3.25
C MET A 223 6.75 15.80 1.85
N GLN A 224 7.38 16.36 0.82
CA GLN A 224 7.16 15.89 -0.55
C GLN A 224 7.48 14.41 -0.77
N PRO A 225 8.58 13.83 -0.22
CA PRO A 225 8.86 12.40 -0.38
C PRO A 225 7.78 11.52 0.26
N PHE A 226 7.22 11.93 1.40
CA PHE A 226 6.14 11.21 2.07
C PHE A 226 4.82 11.29 1.30
N TRP A 227 4.50 12.45 0.73
CA TRP A 227 3.38 12.61 -0.20
C TRP A 227 3.54 11.73 -1.45
N ARG A 228 4.75 11.68 -2.02
CA ARG A 228 5.06 10.81 -3.15
C ARG A 228 4.94 9.33 -2.80
N LEU A 229 5.43 8.92 -1.63
CA LEU A 229 5.20 7.56 -1.11
C LEU A 229 3.72 7.25 -0.93
N ALA A 230 2.93 8.18 -0.40
CA ALA A 230 1.49 8.02 -0.27
C ALA A 230 0.84 7.83 -1.65
N ARG A 231 1.27 8.59 -2.67
CA ARG A 231 0.78 8.45 -4.05
C ARG A 231 1.10 7.07 -4.62
N VAL A 232 2.30 6.55 -4.37
CA VAL A 232 2.69 5.20 -4.77
C VAL A 232 1.86 4.14 -4.04
N ALA A 233 1.68 4.27 -2.72
CA ALA A 233 0.84 3.36 -1.94
C ALA A 233 -0.64 3.40 -2.39
N ALA A 234 -1.19 4.60 -2.61
CA ALA A 234 -2.53 4.80 -3.14
C ALA A 234 -2.71 4.18 -4.53
N SER A 235 -1.64 4.11 -5.35
CA SER A 235 -1.70 3.49 -6.67
C SER A 235 -2.05 2.00 -6.60
N PHE A 236 -1.80 1.31 -5.48
CA PHE A 236 -2.28 -0.07 -5.29
C PHE A 236 -3.81 -0.14 -5.22
N ILE A 237 -4.45 0.79 -4.49
CA ILE A 237 -5.91 0.88 -4.43
C ILE A 237 -6.44 1.35 -5.78
N MET A 238 -5.88 2.43 -6.33
CA MET A 238 -6.35 3.00 -7.59
C MET A 238 -6.26 1.99 -8.72
N LEU A 239 -5.20 1.18 -8.81
CA LEU A 239 -5.13 0.05 -9.74
C LEU A 239 -6.21 -0.98 -9.43
N ARG A 240 -6.25 -1.45 -8.18
CA ARG A 240 -7.12 -2.56 -7.77
C ARG A 240 -8.59 -2.27 -8.00
N GLU A 241 -9.04 -1.06 -7.69
CA GLU A 241 -10.43 -0.64 -7.71
C GLU A 241 -10.86 0.02 -9.03
N SER A 242 -9.96 0.06 -10.03
CA SER A 242 -10.27 0.66 -11.33
C SER A 242 -11.18 -0.22 -12.19
N SER A 243 -12.07 0.45 -12.93
CA SER A 243 -12.91 -0.08 -14.00
C SER A 243 -12.89 0.83 -15.23
N GLU A 244 -13.58 0.44 -16.31
CA GLU A 244 -13.78 1.29 -17.51
C GLU A 244 -14.43 2.66 -17.16
N ASN A 245 -15.10 2.75 -16.01
CA ASN A 245 -15.90 3.91 -15.60
C ASN A 245 -15.26 4.81 -14.55
N THR A 246 -14.10 4.43 -14.02
CA THR A 246 -13.41 5.18 -12.96
C THR A 246 -12.18 5.90 -13.51
N GLU A 247 -11.81 7.01 -12.89
CA GLU A 247 -10.50 7.63 -13.11
C GLU A 247 -10.00 8.23 -11.80
N PHE A 248 -9.30 7.40 -11.02
CA PHE A 248 -8.81 7.82 -9.71
C PHE A 248 -7.55 8.69 -9.80
N ASN A 249 -7.55 9.74 -8.98
CA ASN A 249 -6.38 10.52 -8.62
C ASN A 249 -6.30 10.65 -7.09
N MET A 250 -5.09 10.77 -6.53
CA MET A 250 -4.94 11.08 -5.10
C MET A 250 -5.08 12.59 -4.90
N ALA A 251 -6.12 12.99 -4.18
CA ALA A 251 -6.41 14.40 -3.90
C ALA A 251 -5.64 14.90 -2.67
N GLN A 252 -5.60 14.11 -1.60
CA GLN A 252 -4.97 14.49 -0.33
C GLN A 252 -4.55 13.26 0.49
N VAL A 253 -3.66 13.48 1.44
CA VAL A 253 -3.27 12.61 2.54
C VAL A 253 -3.82 13.33 3.75
N ALA A 254 -4.94 12.83 4.26
CA ALA A 254 -5.58 13.38 5.44
C ALA A 254 -4.66 13.22 6.66
N SER A 255 -3.96 12.09 6.77
CA SER A 255 -2.93 11.87 7.79
C SER A 255 -1.86 10.88 7.32
N ILE A 256 -0.65 11.07 7.83
CA ILE A 256 0.44 10.09 7.80
C ILE A 256 1.04 9.98 9.19
N THR A 257 1.31 8.77 9.64
CA THR A 257 2.05 8.50 10.88
C THR A 257 3.00 7.34 10.68
N GLN A 258 4.27 7.55 10.97
CA GLN A 258 5.25 6.47 11.01
C GLN A 258 5.06 5.63 12.27
N GLN A 259 4.95 4.32 12.07
CA GLN A 259 4.85 3.35 13.15
C GLN A 259 6.26 2.92 13.57
N GLU A 260 6.43 2.70 14.87
CA GLU A 260 7.63 2.04 15.38
C GLU A 260 7.69 0.61 14.83
N SER A 261 8.86 0.19 14.37
CA SER A 261 9.07 -1.12 13.80
C SER A 261 10.47 -1.62 14.09
N SER A 262 10.57 -2.89 14.46
CA SER A 262 11.85 -3.60 14.53
C SER A 262 12.34 -4.06 13.14
N GLU A 263 11.48 -3.96 12.13
CA GLU A 263 11.81 -4.30 10.75
C GLU A 263 12.72 -3.23 10.14
N LYS A 264 13.63 -3.64 9.24
CA LYS A 264 14.50 -2.72 8.48
C LYS A 264 13.74 -2.06 7.32
N GLN A 265 12.57 -1.49 7.63
CA GLN A 265 11.66 -0.84 6.69
C GLN A 265 10.91 0.28 7.41
N LEU A 266 10.61 1.37 6.69
CA LEU A 266 9.69 2.39 7.17
C LEU A 266 8.28 1.80 7.17
N MET A 267 7.57 1.92 8.29
CA MET A 267 6.17 1.52 8.40
C MET A 267 5.32 2.77 8.50
N LEU A 268 4.40 2.98 7.56
CA LEU A 268 3.67 4.23 7.39
C LEU A 268 2.16 3.93 7.37
N ASP A 269 1.44 4.46 8.35
CA ASP A 269 -0.02 4.48 8.40
C ASP A 269 -0.49 5.75 7.68
N TYR A 270 -1.26 5.58 6.60
CA TYR A 270 -1.84 6.67 5.83
C TYR A 270 -3.36 6.65 5.90
N VAL A 271 -3.96 7.84 5.89
CA VAL A 271 -5.33 8.06 5.46
C VAL A 271 -5.27 8.91 4.19
N VAL A 272 -5.68 8.34 3.05
CA VAL A 272 -5.66 8.99 1.74
C VAL A 272 -7.08 9.30 1.27
N LEU A 273 -7.21 10.39 0.53
CA LEU A 273 -8.42 10.82 -0.15
C LEU A 273 -8.20 10.66 -1.66
N LEU A 274 -8.97 9.78 -2.28
CA LEU A 274 -8.96 9.55 -3.72
C LEU A 274 -10.15 10.26 -4.34
N HIS A 275 -9.90 10.98 -5.42
CA HIS A 275 -10.93 11.58 -6.25
C HIS A 275 -11.19 10.69 -7.45
N ASP A 276 -12.41 10.19 -7.58
CA ASP A 276 -12.88 9.58 -8.81
C ASP A 276 -13.42 10.65 -9.76
N LEU A 277 -12.63 11.00 -10.77
CA LEU A 277 -12.94 12.15 -11.64
C LEU A 277 -14.29 12.03 -12.38
N PRO A 278 -14.74 10.86 -12.88
CA PRO A 278 -16.01 10.75 -13.58
C PRO A 278 -17.22 10.98 -12.67
N SER A 279 -17.19 10.44 -11.43
CA SER A 279 -18.30 10.59 -10.47
C SER A 279 -18.20 11.84 -9.60
N GLN A 280 -17.04 12.51 -9.57
CA GLN A 280 -16.71 13.62 -8.67
C GLN A 280 -16.72 13.25 -7.17
N GLU A 281 -16.66 11.95 -6.86
CA GLU A 281 -16.64 11.48 -5.47
C GLU A 281 -15.22 11.55 -4.86
N ILE A 282 -15.15 11.94 -3.59
CA ILE A 282 -13.96 11.80 -2.76
C ILE A 282 -14.13 10.61 -1.81
N ILE A 283 -13.40 9.53 -2.09
CA ILE A 283 -13.41 8.31 -1.27
C ILE A 283 -12.18 8.28 -0.36
N GLN A 284 -12.38 7.87 0.89
CA GLN A 284 -11.33 7.79 1.89
C GLN A 284 -10.89 6.35 2.09
N TRP A 285 -9.57 6.15 2.16
CA TRP A 285 -8.95 4.87 2.42
C TRP A 285 -7.89 4.99 3.49
N LYS A 286 -7.85 4.00 4.39
CA LYS A 286 -6.74 3.80 5.32
C LYS A 286 -5.79 2.75 4.77
N LEU A 287 -4.50 2.98 4.88
CA LEU A 287 -3.43 2.13 4.35
C LEU A 287 -2.35 1.95 5.42
N LEU A 288 -1.86 0.71 5.60
CA LEU A 288 -0.57 0.47 6.23
C LEU A 288 0.40 0.03 5.13
N ALA A 289 1.45 0.80 4.90
CA ALA A 289 2.47 0.48 3.90
C ALA A 289 3.85 0.36 4.53
N SER A 290 4.65 -0.57 4.02
CA SER A 290 6.08 -0.64 4.29
C SER A 290 6.90 -0.15 3.11
N TRP A 291 8.09 0.39 3.38
CA TRP A 291 9.01 0.81 2.34
C TRP A 291 10.48 0.70 2.78
N SER A 292 11.32 0.26 1.85
CA SER A 292 12.77 0.45 1.87
C SER A 292 13.30 0.55 0.43
N PRO A 293 14.51 1.08 0.21
CA PRO A 293 15.11 1.20 -1.13
C PRO A 293 15.13 -0.13 -1.89
N ASP A 294 15.50 -1.22 -1.22
CA ASP A 294 15.58 -2.56 -1.82
C ASP A 294 14.22 -3.22 -2.06
N SER A 295 13.25 -2.97 -1.17
CA SER A 295 11.97 -3.69 -1.18
C SER A 295 10.86 -2.99 -1.95
N GLY A 296 11.03 -1.69 -2.26
CA GLY A 296 9.99 -0.84 -2.81
C GLY A 296 8.83 -0.62 -1.83
N VAL A 297 7.73 -0.04 -2.32
CA VAL A 297 6.51 0.15 -1.53
C VAL A 297 5.71 -1.15 -1.50
N ARG A 298 5.23 -1.54 -0.31
CA ARG A 298 4.30 -2.66 -0.14
C ARG A 298 3.13 -2.22 0.72
N VAL A 299 1.92 -2.37 0.21
CA VAL A 299 0.70 -2.18 1.00
C VAL A 299 0.40 -3.46 1.76
N LEU A 300 0.46 -3.40 3.09
CA LEU A 300 0.26 -4.52 3.99
C LEU A 300 -1.21 -4.66 4.40
N GLN A 301 -1.86 -3.52 4.61
CA GLN A 301 -3.29 -3.45 4.95
C GLN A 301 -3.92 -2.28 4.22
N MET A 302 -5.17 -2.44 3.83
CA MET A 302 -5.99 -1.37 3.27
C MET A 302 -7.43 -1.54 3.71
N GLU A 303 -8.08 -0.43 4.04
CA GLU A 303 -9.44 -0.39 4.55
C GLU A 303 -10.17 0.79 3.92
N TRP A 304 -11.32 0.52 3.29
CA TRP A 304 -12.20 1.56 2.80
C TRP A 304 -12.95 2.22 3.96
N GLN A 305 -12.93 3.56 4.03
CA GLN A 305 -13.55 4.32 5.11
C GLN A 305 -14.67 5.22 4.55
N PRO A 306 -15.92 4.72 4.44
CA PRO A 306 -17.03 5.55 4.00
C PRO A 306 -17.28 6.70 4.97
N ARG A 307 -17.32 7.93 4.46
CA ARG A 307 -17.85 9.06 5.23
C ARG A 307 -19.37 8.99 5.19
N CYS A 308 -19.99 8.74 6.34
CA CYS A 308 -21.44 8.86 6.48
C CYS A 308 -21.81 10.35 6.58
N PRO A 309 -22.56 10.93 5.63
CA PRO A 309 -22.94 12.36 5.68
C PRO A 309 -23.78 12.73 6.91
N HIS A 310 -24.39 11.74 7.57
CA HIS A 310 -25.28 11.95 8.71
C HIS A 310 -24.62 11.79 10.09
N ALA A 311 -23.32 11.49 10.16
CA ALA A 311 -22.65 11.23 11.44
C ALA A 311 -22.28 12.50 12.24
N THR A 312 -22.26 13.67 11.61
CA THR A 312 -22.01 14.95 12.30
C THR A 312 -23.33 15.66 12.56
N LYS A 313 -23.92 15.43 13.74
CA LYS A 313 -24.81 16.43 14.32
C LYS A 313 -24.02 17.74 14.47
N PRO A 314 -24.52 18.88 13.97
CA PRO A 314 -23.87 20.16 14.26
C PRO A 314 -23.84 20.37 15.78
N PRO A 315 -22.76 20.95 16.33
CA PRO A 315 -22.73 21.34 17.74
C PRO A 315 -23.83 22.37 17.99
N ASN A 316 -24.63 22.14 19.05
CA ASN A 316 -25.60 23.08 19.58
C ASN A 316 -24.91 24.29 20.22
#